data_AF-A0A8S3F723-F1
#
_entry.id   AF-A0A8S3F723-F1
#
_cell.length_a   1.000
_cell.length_b   1.000
_cell.length_c   1.000
_cell.angle_alpha   90.00
_cell.angle_beta   90.00
_cell.angle_gamma   90.00
#
_symmetry.space_group_name_H-M   'P 1'
#
loop_
_entity.id
_entity.type
_entity.pdbx_description
1 polymer ?
#
loop_
_entity_poly.entity_id
_entity_poly.type
_entity_poly.pdbx_seq_one_letter_code
_entity_poly.pdbx_strand_id
1 'polypeptide(L)'
;MGACLFALLCVLLAGGIMQMFIRSPMMELGLALGGALIFSLYLVFDTQRIMRKTSPEEYIDAAIQIYLDITRLFIEILRILEATRRN
;
A
#
# COMPACT_ATOMS: atom_id res chain seq x y z
N MET A 1 15.83 2.78 4.16
CA MET A 1 14.35 2.89 4.21
C MET A 1 13.69 2.23 2.99
N GLY A 2 14.07 2.57 1.74
CA GLY A 2 13.50 1.95 0.54
C GLY A 2 13.55 0.40 0.51
N ALA A 3 14.69 -0.20 0.90
CA ALA A 3 14.82 -1.67 0.94
C ALA A 3 13.88 -2.35 1.97
N CYS A 4 13.62 -1.70 3.11
CA CYS A 4 12.70 -2.23 4.12
C CYS A 4 11.25 -2.16 3.64
N LEU A 5 10.85 -1.04 3.02
CA LEU A 5 9.52 -0.89 2.44
C LEU A 5 9.28 -1.91 1.31
N PHE A 6 10.30 -2.14 0.47
CA PHE A 6 10.24 -3.15 -0.58
C PHE A 6 10.09 -4.58 -0.01
N ALA A 7 10.86 -4.93 1.02
CA ALA A 7 10.74 -6.23 1.67
C ALA A 7 9.33 -6.45 2.28
N LEU A 8 8.78 -5.42 2.93
CA LEU A 8 7.42 -5.45 3.48
C LEU A 8 6.35 -5.63 2.38
N LEU A 9 6.56 -5.00 1.23
CA LEU A 9 5.68 -5.15 0.07
C LEU A 9 5.73 -6.58 -0.51
N CYS A 10 6.90 -7.21 -0.56
CA CYS A 10 7.05 -8.61 -0.95
C CYS A 10 6.31 -9.56 0.01
N VAL A 11 6.35 -9.29 1.31
CA VAL A 11 5.60 -10.06 2.32
C VAL A 11 4.09 -9.91 2.11
N LEU A 12 3.60 -8.69 1.85
CA LEU A 12 2.19 -8.45 1.52
C LEU A 12 1.75 -9.19 0.26
N LEU A 13 2.57 -9.19 -0.79
CA LEU A 13 2.30 -9.93 -2.02
C LEU A 13 2.23 -11.43 -1.78
N ALA A 14 3.20 -12.00 -1.07
CA ALA A 14 3.22 -13.41 -0.72
C ALA A 14 1.99 -13.80 0.13
N GLY A 15 1.65 -12.96 1.12
CA GLY A 15 0.44 -13.14 1.94
C GLY A 15 -0.84 -13.04 1.13
N GLY A 16 -0.93 -12.12 0.16
CA GLY A 16 -2.05 -11.99 -0.75
C GLY A 16 -2.24 -13.23 -1.65
N ILE A 17 -1.14 -13.81 -2.14
CA ILE A 17 -1.20 -15.07 -2.90
C ILE A 17 -1.67 -16.22 -2.00
N MET A 18 -1.14 -16.33 -0.78
CA MET A 18 -1.61 -17.34 0.19
C MET A 18 -3.10 -17.20 0.50
N GLN A 19 -3.61 -15.98 0.64
CA GLN A 19 -5.03 -15.70 0.88
C GLN A 19 -5.93 -16.22 -0.24
N MET A 20 -5.48 -16.25 -1.50
CA MET A 20 -6.29 -16.79 -2.61
C MET A 20 -6.65 -18.27 -2.41
N PHE A 21 -5.78 -19.02 -1.75
CA PHE A 21 -5.98 -20.45 -1.45
C PHE A 21 -6.68 -20.67 -0.11
N ILE A 22 -6.31 -19.93 0.93
CA ILE A 22 -6.80 -20.15 2.30
C ILE A 22 -8.18 -19.50 2.53
N ARG A 23 -8.43 -18.33 1.93
CA ARG A 23 -9.70 -17.57 2.02
C ARG A 23 -10.22 -17.36 3.46
N SER A 24 -9.31 -17.12 4.41
CA SER A 24 -9.67 -16.87 5.81
C SER A 24 -10.06 -15.41 6.03
N PRO A 25 -11.22 -15.11 6.66
CA PRO A 25 -11.64 -13.73 6.95
C PRO A 25 -10.67 -12.98 7.88
N MET A 26 -10.08 -13.68 8.86
CA MET A 26 -9.12 -13.08 9.79
C MET A 26 -7.80 -12.75 9.12
N MET A 27 -7.34 -13.61 8.21
CA MET A 27 -6.13 -13.34 7.43
C MET A 27 -6.35 -12.22 6.43
N GLU A 28 -7.54 -12.13 5.82
CA GLU A 28 -7.92 -11.02 4.94
C GLU A 28 -7.84 -9.68 5.67
N LEU A 29 -8.44 -9.59 6.86
CA LEU A 29 -8.41 -8.39 7.68
C LEU A 29 -6.99 -8.02 8.10
N GLY A 30 -6.19 -9.00 8.55
CA GLY A 30 -4.80 -8.77 8.93
C GLY A 30 -3.94 -8.27 7.77
N LEU A 31 -4.11 -8.85 6.57
CA LEU A 31 -3.42 -8.41 5.36
C LEU A 31 -3.87 -7.02 4.93
N ALA A 32 -5.16 -6.69 5.04
CA ALA A 32 -5.68 -5.38 4.68
C ALA A 32 -5.17 -4.28 5.63
N LEU A 33 -5.14 -4.55 6.94
CA LEU A 33 -4.57 -3.65 7.95
C LEU A 33 -3.06 -3.42 7.74
N GLY A 34 -2.31 -4.50 7.51
CA GLY A 34 -0.88 -4.42 7.19
C GLY A 34 -0.63 -3.66 5.87
N GLY A 35 -1.46 -3.92 4.86
CA GLY A 35 -1.49 -3.24 3.58
C GLY A 35 -1.64 -1.74 3.74
N ALA A 36 -2.69 -1.31 4.45
CA ALA A 36 -2.97 0.10 4.69
C ALA A 36 -1.80 0.79 5.41
N LEU A 37 -1.22 0.17 6.45
CA LEU A 37 -0.06 0.74 7.16
C LEU A 37 1.16 0.91 6.24
N ILE A 38 1.48 -0.11 5.43
CA ILE A 38 2.64 -0.08 4.54
C ILE A 38 2.44 0.95 3.42
N PHE A 39 1.28 1.01 2.78
CA PHE A 39 1.00 2.01 1.75
C PHE A 39 0.93 3.44 2.30
N SER A 40 0.48 3.61 3.55
CA SER A 40 0.57 4.91 4.25
C SER A 40 2.03 5.37 4.40
N LEU A 41 2.93 4.45 4.78
CA LEU A 41 4.36 4.75 4.90
C LEU A 41 4.99 5.04 3.53
N TYR A 42 4.60 4.30 2.48
CA TYR A 42 5.01 4.59 1.10
C TYR A 42 4.59 6.00 0.67
N LEU A 43 3.33 6.37 0.91
CA LEU A 43 2.81 7.69 0.56
C LEU A 43 3.62 8.82 1.23
N VAL A 44 3.92 8.68 2.52
CA VAL A 44 4.75 9.66 3.25
C VAL A 44 6.17 9.70 2.67
N PHE A 45 6.75 8.54 2.38
CA PHE A 45 8.11 8.45 1.84
C PHE A 45 8.22 9.08 0.44
N ASP A 46 7.29 8.76 -0.46
CA ASP A 46 7.29 9.27 -1.83
C ASP A 46 6.95 10.77 -1.85
N THR A 47 6.04 11.24 -1.00
CA THR A 47 5.79 12.68 -0.82
C THR A 47 7.04 13.41 -0.35
N GLN A 48 7.75 12.88 0.67
CA GLN A 48 9.00 13.49 1.13
C GLN A 48 10.09 13.50 0.06
N ARG A 49 10.16 12.46 -0.78
CA ARG A 49 11.10 12.39 -1.90
C ARG A 49 10.79 13.46 -2.93
N ILE A 50 9.53 13.60 -3.33
CA ILE A 50 9.06 14.56 -4.33
C ILE A 50 9.31 16.00 -3.84
N MET A 51 8.92 16.32 -2.61
CA MET A 51 9.12 17.66 -2.03
C MET A 51 10.60 18.09 -1.97
N ARG A 52 11.55 17.14 -1.89
CA ARG A 52 12.97 17.44 -1.72
C ARG A 52 13.79 17.36 -3.01
N LYS A 53 13.31 16.66 -4.04
CA LYS A 53 14.14 16.25 -5.18
C LYS A 53 13.51 16.44 -6.56
N THR A 54 12.26 16.91 -6.67
CA THR A 54 11.62 16.99 -7.99
C THR A 54 12.11 18.20 -8.79
N SER A 55 12.80 17.90 -9.89
CA SER A 55 13.06 18.85 -10.97
C SER A 55 11.74 19.24 -11.66
N PRO A 56 11.57 20.47 -12.18
CA PRO A 56 10.35 20.89 -12.90
C PRO A 56 9.96 19.95 -14.05
N GLU A 57 10.94 19.24 -14.61
CA GLU A 57 10.77 18.31 -15.74
C GLU A 57 10.13 16.97 -15.33
N GLU A 58 10.21 16.60 -14.05
CA GLU A 58 9.75 15.29 -13.52
C GLU A 58 8.40 15.39 -12.77
N TYR A 59 7.71 16.53 -12.86
CA TYR A 59 6.47 16.76 -12.11
C TYR A 59 5.34 15.79 -12.49
N ILE A 60 5.25 15.41 -13.78
CA ILE A 60 4.23 14.47 -14.26
C ILE A 60 4.41 13.10 -13.60
N ASP A 61 5.65 12.59 -13.57
CA ASP A 61 5.96 11.30 -12.96
C ASP A 61 5.71 11.33 -11.45
N ALA A 62 6.09 12.41 -10.78
CA ALA A 62 5.82 12.61 -9.36
C ALA A 62 4.30 12.60 -9.06
N ALA A 63 3.49 13.25 -9.89
CA ALA A 63 2.04 13.28 -9.74
C ALA A 63 1.41 11.90 -9.94
N ILE A 64 1.84 11.14 -10.96
CA ILE A 64 1.40 9.77 -11.20
C ILE A 64 1.75 8.87 -10.00
N GLN A 65 2.94 9.02 -9.44
CA GLN A 65 3.40 8.21 -8.32
C GLN A 65 2.55 8.43 -7.07
N ILE A 66 2.29 9.70 -6.70
CA ILE A 66 1.39 10.04 -5.58
C ILE A 66 -0.04 9.52 -5.85
N TYR A 67 -0.54 9.67 -7.07
CA TYR A 67 -1.87 9.16 -7.43
C TYR A 67 -1.99 7.64 -7.22
N LEU A 68 -0.97 6.88 -7.65
CA LEU A 68 -0.95 5.43 -7.46
C LEU A 68 -0.89 5.05 -5.98
N ASP A 69 -0.13 5.77 -5.16
CA ASP A 69 -0.03 5.50 -3.72
C ASP A 69 -1.35 5.77 -2.99
N ILE A 70 -2.02 6.89 -3.31
CA ILE A 70 -3.35 7.19 -2.75
C ILE A 70 -4.36 6.11 -3.15
N THR A 71 -4.34 5.68 -4.42
CA THR A 71 -5.27 4.65 -4.92
C THR A 71 -5.03 3.31 -4.24
N ARG A 72 -3.76 2.92 -4.00
CA ARG A 72 -3.41 1.70 -3.25
C ARG A 72 -3.92 1.75 -1.82
N LEU A 73 -3.70 2.87 -1.13
CA LEU A 73 -4.19 3.06 0.24
C LEU A 73 -5.72 2.99 0.30
N PHE A 74 -6.41 3.61 -0.66
CA PHE A 74 -7.86 3.58 -0.76
C PHE A 74 -8.40 2.15 -0.92
N ILE A 75 -7.79 1.34 -1.78
CA ILE A 75 -8.18 -0.07 -1.96
C ILE A 75 -8.00 -0.86 -0.66
N GLU A 76 -6.92 -0.68 0.07
CA GLU A 76 -6.73 -1.36 1.36
C GLU A 76 -7.77 -0.93 2.40
N ILE A 77 -8.15 0.35 2.44
CA ILE A 77 -9.24 0.83 3.30
C ILE A 77 -10.58 0.17 2.93
N LEU A 78 -10.88 0.05 1.64
CA LEU A 78 -12.10 -0.64 1.18
C LEU A 78 -12.09 -2.12 1.58
N ARG A 79 -10.94 -2.79 1.48
CA ARG A 79 -10.78 -4.19 1.92
C ARG A 79 -11.00 -4.34 3.42
N ILE A 80 -10.46 -3.42 4.23
CA ILE A 80 -10.73 -3.37 5.68
C ILE A 80 -12.22 -3.22 5.92
N LEU A 81 -12.88 -2.27 5.26
CA LEU A 81 -14.31 -2.02 5.44
C LEU A 81 -15.17 -3.23 5.05
N GLU A 82 -14.84 -3.90 3.94
CA GLU A 82 -15.53 -5.14 3.55
C GLU A 82 -15.31 -6.26 4.58
N ALA A 83 -14.08 -6.46 5.03
CA ALA A 83 -13.74 -7.50 6.01
C ALA A 83 -14.41 -7.24 7.37
N THR A 84 -14.51 -5.99 7.81
CA THR A 84 -15.23 -5.61 9.04
C THR A 84 -16.74 -5.78 8.88
N ARG A 85 -17.32 -5.52 7.70
CA ARG A 85 -18.76 -5.74 7.44
C ARG A 85 -19.14 -7.22 7.41
N ARG A 86 -18.22 -8.10 7.00
CA ARG A 86 -18.45 -9.55 6.86
C ARG A 86 -18.34 -10.34 8.19
N ASN A 87 -17.69 -9.78 9.21
CA ASN A 87 -17.59 -10.34 10.56
C ASN A 87 -18.72 -9.84 11.45
#